data_AF-A0A950SC14-F1
#
_entry.id   AF-A0A950SC14-F1
#
_cell.length_a   1.000
_cell.length_b   1.000
_cell.length_c   1.000
_cell.angle_alpha   90.00
_cell.angle_beta   90.00
_cell.angle_gamma   90.00
#
_symmetry.space_group_name_H-M   'P 1'
#
loop_
_entity.id
_entity.type
_entity.pdbx_description
1 polymer ?
#
loop_
_entity_poly.entity_id
_entity_poly.type
_entity_poly.pdbx_seq_one_letter_code
_entity_poly.pdbx_strand_id
1 'polypeptide(L)'
;MTQKKGWGSTVAGWFIVQDPTTASDDEGYNPGSGVSSDDSVPSSSPQSPALDVFKTAPPEAPDGKVDFDNVFEAAGIDAEERERVTRTLSLMTDLPPGTDDTVKKQIVMASLRAFNVPVEKIIESGAQELQALEAYIRAGAADVEKVTTEADQRIKQYEDEIAKLKIVMQQRVDEQNKVMASCNSKKLEVQKVLEFFGQEAVARVVRESPKLQEPSH
;
A
#
# COMPACT_ATOMS: atom_id res chain seq x y z
N MET A 1 -50.59 47.34 27.94
CA MET A 1 -49.92 46.83 26.72
C MET A 1 -48.42 47.02 26.90
N THR A 2 -47.48 46.08 26.78
CA THR A 2 -47.44 44.62 26.72
C THR A 2 -45.95 44.27 26.91
N GLN A 3 -45.67 43.25 27.73
CA GLN A 3 -44.47 42.40 27.76
C GLN A 3 -43.08 42.98 28.13
N LYS A 4 -42.63 42.59 29.33
CA LYS A 4 -41.38 41.85 29.64
C LYS A 4 -40.38 41.79 28.48
N LYS A 5 -39.39 42.69 28.48
CA LYS A 5 -38.18 42.55 27.63
C LYS A 5 -37.18 41.68 28.39
N GLY A 6 -36.91 40.52 27.81
CA GLY A 6 -36.38 39.33 28.45
C GLY A 6 -34.94 39.43 28.96
N TRP A 7 -34.74 38.75 30.08
CA TRP A 7 -33.48 38.46 30.78
C TRP A 7 -32.55 37.47 30.02
N GLY A 8 -32.63 37.41 28.69
CA GLY A 8 -32.12 36.27 27.91
C GLY A 8 -30.98 36.54 26.92
N SER A 9 -30.52 37.77 26.73
CA SER A 9 -29.62 38.09 25.60
C SER A 9 -28.18 38.43 26.00
N THR A 10 -27.95 39.19 27.08
CA THR A 10 -26.61 39.71 27.40
C THR A 10 -25.83 38.87 28.42
N VAL A 11 -26.48 37.92 29.11
CA VAL A 11 -25.83 37.03 30.09
C VAL A 11 -25.79 35.56 29.60
N ALA A 12 -26.33 35.30 28.40
CA ALA A 12 -26.44 33.96 27.83
C ALA A 12 -25.10 33.33 27.42
N GLY A 13 -24.03 34.13 27.27
CA GLY A 13 -22.69 33.63 26.91
C GLY A 13 -21.93 32.95 28.04
N TRP A 14 -22.40 33.02 29.29
CA TRP A 14 -21.67 32.48 30.45
C TRP A 14 -22.32 31.30 31.18
N PHE A 15 -23.56 30.93 30.84
CA PHE A 15 -24.39 30.01 31.65
C PHE A 15 -25.08 28.86 30.91
N ILE A 16 -24.59 28.43 29.75
CA ILE A 16 -25.07 27.18 29.14
C ILE A 16 -24.03 26.08 29.40
N VAL A 17 -24.32 25.22 30.37
CA VAL A 17 -23.80 23.85 30.45
C VAL A 17 -24.84 22.98 29.74
N GLN A 18 -24.46 22.37 28.62
CA GLN A 18 -25.22 21.24 28.07
C GLN A 18 -24.88 20.00 28.90
N ASP A 19 -25.85 19.46 29.62
CA ASP A 19 -25.80 18.10 30.16
C ASP A 19 -26.02 17.09 29.02
N PRO A 20 -25.15 16.10 28.82
CA PRO A 20 -25.54 14.88 28.13
C PRO A 20 -25.99 13.84 29.17
N THR A 21 -27.27 13.86 29.54
CA THR A 21 -27.90 12.70 30.18
C THR A 21 -28.49 11.76 29.13
N THR A 22 -28.15 10.48 29.32
CA THR A 22 -28.95 9.27 29.06
C THR A 22 -29.11 8.78 27.62
N ALA A 23 -28.29 7.78 27.28
CA ALA A 23 -28.79 6.52 26.74
C ALA A 23 -27.94 5.37 27.31
N SER A 24 -28.52 4.67 28.30
CA SER A 24 -28.10 3.35 28.77
C SER A 24 -29.10 2.31 28.24
N ASP A 25 -28.70 1.04 28.32
CA ASP A 25 -29.41 -0.23 28.04
C ASP A 25 -28.94 -0.88 26.72
N ASP A 26 -28.03 -1.87 26.70
CA ASP A 26 -28.05 -3.26 27.27
C ASP A 26 -29.13 -4.10 26.54
N GLU A 27 -28.98 -5.30 25.97
CA GLU A 27 -28.13 -6.50 26.14
C GLU A 27 -28.14 -7.31 24.81
N GLY A 28 -27.31 -8.37 24.66
CA GLY A 28 -27.67 -9.47 23.73
C GLY A 28 -26.58 -10.41 23.19
N TYR A 29 -25.94 -11.18 24.08
CA TYR A 29 -25.38 -12.54 23.96
C TYR A 29 -25.28 -13.32 22.59
N ASN A 30 -24.03 -13.74 22.29
CA ASN A 30 -23.41 -14.98 21.71
C ASN A 30 -24.29 -16.27 21.50
N PRO A 31 -23.84 -17.44 20.94
CA PRO A 31 -22.67 -17.85 20.12
C PRO A 31 -23.00 -18.78 18.89
N GLY A 32 -21.99 -19.12 18.07
CA GLY A 32 -21.81 -20.52 17.64
C GLY A 32 -21.60 -20.83 16.14
N SER A 33 -20.74 -21.85 15.94
CA SER A 33 -20.47 -22.65 14.72
C SER A 33 -19.42 -22.03 13.77
N GLY A 34 -18.20 -22.55 13.58
CA GLY A 34 -17.65 -23.88 13.83
C GLY A 34 -17.47 -24.65 12.51
N VAL A 35 -16.27 -24.59 11.92
CA VAL A 35 -15.59 -25.57 11.02
C VAL A 35 -14.20 -24.98 10.74
N SER A 36 -13.11 -25.44 11.36
CA SER A 36 -12.32 -26.66 11.08
C SER A 36 -11.71 -26.73 9.67
N SER A 37 -10.41 -27.03 9.69
CA SER A 37 -9.56 -27.58 8.63
C SER A 37 -9.02 -26.56 7.64
N ASP A 38 -7.77 -26.13 7.80
CA ASP A 38 -6.58 -26.88 7.35
C ASP A 38 -6.64 -27.12 5.84
N ASP A 39 -6.29 -26.07 5.10
CA ASP A 39 -5.72 -26.21 3.76
C ASP A 39 -4.60 -25.18 3.64
N SER A 40 -3.59 -25.35 4.50
CA SER A 40 -2.27 -24.79 4.23
C SER A 40 -1.66 -25.67 3.16
N VAL A 41 -2.00 -25.44 1.90
CA VAL A 41 -1.20 -25.98 0.79
C VAL A 41 0.22 -25.46 0.98
N PRO A 42 1.22 -26.32 1.24
CA PRO A 42 2.60 -25.90 1.09
C PRO A 42 2.79 -25.68 -0.41
N SER A 43 2.83 -24.43 -0.83
CA SER A 43 3.36 -24.07 -2.14
C SER A 43 4.88 -24.26 -2.09
N SER A 44 5.31 -25.51 -1.98
CA SER A 44 6.69 -25.90 -2.21
C SER A 44 6.87 -26.03 -3.71
N SER A 45 6.90 -24.89 -4.40
CA SER A 45 7.58 -24.82 -5.68
C SER A 45 9.05 -25.16 -5.40
N PRO A 46 9.63 -26.24 -5.96
CA PRO A 46 11.05 -26.47 -5.82
C PRO A 46 11.77 -25.26 -6.40
N GLN A 47 12.49 -24.53 -5.54
CA GLN A 47 13.45 -23.52 -5.97
C GLN A 47 14.55 -24.25 -6.74
N SER A 48 14.32 -24.47 -8.04
CA SER A 48 15.39 -24.82 -8.96
C SER A 48 16.48 -23.76 -8.80
N PRO A 49 17.76 -24.17 -8.62
CA PRO A 49 18.84 -23.24 -8.37
C PRO A 49 18.82 -22.14 -9.43
N ALA A 50 18.96 -20.89 -8.98
CA ALA A 50 19.09 -19.75 -9.88
C ALA A 50 20.26 -20.06 -10.82
N LEU A 51 19.95 -20.35 -12.08
CA LEU A 51 20.97 -20.49 -13.10
C LEU A 51 21.52 -19.08 -13.26
N ASP A 52 22.78 -18.89 -12.88
CA ASP A 52 23.52 -17.65 -13.09
C ASP A 52 23.86 -17.56 -14.58
N VAL A 53 22.84 -17.25 -15.39
CA VAL A 53 22.91 -17.17 -16.85
C VAL A 53 23.33 -15.77 -17.30
N PHE A 54 23.08 -14.76 -16.49
CA PHE A 54 23.31 -13.36 -16.82
C PHE A 54 24.69 -12.88 -16.37
N LYS A 55 25.51 -12.42 -17.33
CA LYS A 55 26.80 -11.79 -17.05
C LYS A 55 26.64 -10.34 -16.57
N THR A 56 25.55 -9.70 -16.97
CA THR A 56 25.16 -8.34 -16.56
C THR A 56 23.68 -8.31 -16.19
N ALA A 57 23.26 -7.33 -15.40
CA ALA A 57 21.85 -7.19 -15.04
C ALA A 57 20.96 -7.17 -16.30
N PRO A 58 19.93 -8.03 -16.37
CA PRO A 58 19.06 -8.08 -17.54
C PRO A 58 18.22 -6.79 -17.65
N PRO A 59 17.82 -6.38 -18.86
CA PRO A 59 17.07 -5.14 -19.07
C PRO A 59 15.69 -5.21 -18.42
N GLU A 60 15.19 -4.09 -17.89
CA GLU A 60 13.80 -4.02 -17.43
C GLU A 60 12.82 -4.06 -18.62
N ALA A 61 11.64 -4.64 -18.41
CA ALA A 61 10.56 -4.70 -19.41
C ALA A 61 9.40 -3.75 -19.05
N PRO A 62 9.54 -2.43 -19.25
CA PRO A 62 8.47 -1.50 -18.97
C PRO A 62 7.23 -1.84 -19.82
N ASP A 63 6.05 -1.77 -19.22
CA ASP A 63 4.77 -2.14 -19.84
C ASP A 63 4.72 -3.57 -20.44
N GLY A 64 5.57 -4.48 -19.94
CA GLY A 64 5.66 -5.85 -20.45
C GLY A 64 6.32 -5.97 -21.83
N LYS A 65 6.96 -4.90 -22.32
CA LYS A 65 7.75 -4.93 -23.56
C LYS A 65 9.16 -5.43 -23.24
N VAL A 66 9.44 -6.66 -23.64
CA VAL A 66 10.76 -7.28 -23.45
C VAL A 66 11.66 -6.92 -24.61
N ASP A 67 12.85 -6.40 -24.30
CA ASP A 67 13.92 -6.22 -25.27
C ASP A 67 14.77 -7.49 -25.34
N PHE A 68 14.37 -8.41 -26.22
CA PHE A 68 15.03 -9.72 -26.35
C PHE A 68 16.50 -9.61 -26.72
N ASP A 69 16.87 -8.60 -27.52
CA ASP A 69 18.25 -8.42 -27.95
C ASP A 69 19.16 -8.09 -26.75
N ASN A 70 18.71 -7.18 -25.90
CA ASN A 70 19.43 -6.83 -24.68
C ASN A 70 19.37 -7.95 -23.62
N VAL A 71 18.29 -8.76 -23.57
CA VAL A 71 18.23 -9.94 -22.69
C VAL A 71 19.29 -10.96 -23.10
N PHE A 72 19.42 -11.25 -24.38
CA PHE A 72 20.42 -12.20 -24.89
C PHE A 72 21.85 -11.67 -24.75
N GLU A 73 22.07 -10.38 -24.99
CA GLU A 73 23.37 -9.75 -24.77
C GLU A 73 23.77 -9.77 -23.28
N ALA A 74 22.81 -9.56 -22.37
CA ALA A 74 23.06 -9.67 -20.94
C ALA A 74 23.41 -11.11 -20.50
N ALA A 75 22.88 -12.12 -21.18
CA ALA A 75 23.28 -13.52 -21.02
C ALA A 75 24.64 -13.82 -21.68
N GLY A 76 25.17 -12.86 -22.45
CA GLY A 76 26.43 -12.96 -23.15
C GLY A 76 26.38 -13.82 -24.41
N ILE A 77 25.19 -13.93 -25.02
CA ILE A 77 24.97 -14.50 -26.34
C ILE A 77 25.28 -13.43 -27.38
N ASP A 78 26.20 -13.71 -28.28
CA ASP A 78 26.62 -12.72 -29.26
C ASP A 78 25.62 -12.56 -30.43
N ALA A 79 25.84 -11.56 -31.28
CA ALA A 79 24.95 -11.30 -32.41
C ALA A 79 25.02 -12.40 -33.50
N GLU A 80 26.16 -13.07 -33.66
CA GLU A 80 26.33 -14.12 -34.67
C GLU A 80 25.61 -15.42 -34.24
N GLU A 81 25.62 -15.72 -32.95
CA GLU A 81 24.86 -16.80 -32.30
C GLU A 81 23.36 -16.59 -32.49
N ARG A 82 22.86 -15.39 -32.18
CA ARG A 82 21.46 -15.01 -32.42
C ARG A 82 21.06 -15.06 -33.89
N GLU A 83 21.94 -14.60 -34.77
CA GLU A 83 21.67 -14.59 -36.20
C GLU A 83 21.55 -16.02 -36.75
N ARG A 84 22.34 -16.97 -36.26
CA ARG A 84 22.23 -18.38 -36.63
C ARG A 84 20.85 -18.96 -36.27
N VAL A 85 20.33 -18.64 -35.09
CA VAL A 85 18.99 -19.07 -34.66
C VAL A 85 17.92 -18.37 -35.51
N THR A 86 18.02 -17.06 -35.69
CA THR A 86 17.07 -16.24 -36.48
C THR A 86 16.97 -16.71 -37.94
N ARG A 87 18.11 -16.96 -38.60
CA ARG A 87 18.12 -17.46 -39.99
C ARG A 87 17.51 -18.86 -40.08
N THR A 88 17.79 -19.72 -39.11
CA THR A 88 17.19 -21.07 -39.06
C THR A 88 15.68 -20.99 -38.86
N LEU A 89 15.21 -20.10 -38.00
CA LEU A 89 13.79 -19.84 -37.78
C LEU A 89 13.11 -19.34 -39.06
N SER A 90 13.72 -18.37 -39.76
CA SER A 90 13.23 -17.87 -41.06
C SER A 90 13.08 -19.01 -42.07
N LEU A 91 14.12 -19.85 -42.21
CA LEU A 91 14.06 -21.01 -43.11
C LEU A 91 12.95 -21.99 -42.75
N MET A 92 12.60 -22.11 -41.47
CA MET A 92 11.50 -22.97 -41.02
C MET A 92 10.12 -22.35 -41.25
N THR A 93 10.00 -21.03 -41.22
CA THR A 93 8.74 -20.30 -41.47
C THR A 93 8.45 -20.08 -42.94
N ASP A 94 9.49 -19.97 -43.78
CA ASP A 94 9.37 -19.72 -45.22
C ASP A 94 8.95 -20.98 -46.01
N LEU A 95 8.87 -22.14 -45.34
CA LEU A 95 8.47 -23.40 -45.97
C LEU A 95 6.96 -23.44 -46.23
N PRO A 96 6.50 -24.03 -47.35
CA PRO A 96 5.08 -24.08 -47.69
C PRO A 96 4.23 -24.70 -46.57
N PRO A 97 3.06 -24.11 -46.25
CA PRO A 97 2.17 -24.69 -45.25
C PRO A 97 1.69 -26.07 -45.71
N GLY A 98 1.66 -27.04 -44.79
CA GLY A 98 1.28 -28.43 -45.09
C GLY A 98 2.43 -29.35 -45.54
N THR A 99 3.67 -28.87 -45.52
CA THR A 99 4.86 -29.72 -45.69
C THR A 99 4.99 -30.66 -44.49
N ASP A 100 5.17 -31.97 -44.73
CA ASP A 100 5.44 -32.95 -43.68
C ASP A 100 6.72 -32.60 -42.90
N ASP A 101 6.72 -32.82 -41.59
CA ASP A 101 7.84 -32.46 -40.71
C ASP A 101 9.16 -33.15 -41.08
N THR A 102 9.10 -34.37 -41.63
CA THR A 102 10.27 -35.10 -42.10
C THR A 102 10.89 -34.41 -43.31
N VAL A 103 10.05 -34.01 -44.27
CA VAL A 103 10.46 -33.28 -45.48
C VAL A 103 10.97 -31.89 -45.10
N LYS A 104 10.30 -31.22 -44.17
CA LYS A 104 10.69 -29.92 -43.61
C LYS A 104 12.11 -29.99 -43.03
N LYS A 105 12.37 -30.98 -42.18
CA LYS A 105 13.69 -31.23 -41.60
C LYS A 105 14.76 -31.51 -42.66
N GLN A 106 14.45 -32.30 -43.68
CA GLN A 106 15.39 -32.59 -44.76
C GLN A 106 15.76 -31.33 -45.55
N ILE A 107 14.78 -30.49 -45.91
CA ILE A 107 15.02 -29.24 -46.62
C ILE A 107 15.88 -28.29 -45.79
N VAL A 108 15.53 -28.08 -44.52
CA VAL A 108 16.30 -27.21 -43.62
C VAL A 108 17.73 -27.72 -43.45
N MET A 109 17.92 -29.01 -43.18
CA MET A 109 19.26 -29.60 -43.01
C MET A 109 20.09 -29.53 -44.29
N ALA A 110 19.49 -29.69 -45.47
CA ALA A 110 20.17 -29.53 -46.75
C ALA A 110 20.59 -28.07 -46.97
N SER A 111 19.71 -27.11 -46.69
CA SER A 111 20.00 -25.68 -46.77
C SER A 111 21.12 -25.26 -45.81
N LEU A 112 21.04 -25.67 -44.54
CA LEU A 112 22.08 -25.36 -43.54
C LEU A 112 23.45 -25.89 -43.96
N ARG A 113 23.51 -27.11 -44.50
CA ARG A 113 24.75 -27.67 -45.06
C ARG A 113 25.25 -26.90 -46.29
N ALA A 114 24.37 -26.51 -47.19
CA ALA A 114 24.73 -25.77 -48.40
C ALA A 114 25.35 -24.40 -48.08
N PHE A 115 24.90 -23.76 -47.00
CA PHE A 115 25.44 -22.50 -46.49
C PHE A 115 26.53 -22.66 -45.42
N ASN A 116 27.02 -23.89 -45.20
CA ASN A 116 28.07 -24.21 -44.23
C ASN A 116 27.76 -23.70 -42.80
N VAL A 117 26.49 -23.75 -42.39
CA VAL A 117 26.04 -23.36 -41.05
C VAL A 117 26.12 -24.60 -40.13
N PRO A 118 26.92 -24.57 -39.04
CA PRO A 118 27.07 -25.73 -38.16
C PRO A 118 25.79 -25.96 -37.35
N VAL A 119 25.20 -27.14 -37.48
CA VAL A 119 23.92 -27.50 -36.83
C VAL A 119 24.08 -27.55 -35.31
N GLU A 120 25.21 -28.09 -34.84
CA GLU A 120 25.54 -28.16 -33.42
C GLU A 120 25.60 -26.76 -32.79
N LYS A 121 26.12 -25.77 -33.52
CA LYS A 121 26.17 -24.37 -33.07
C LYS A 121 24.81 -23.71 -33.03
N ILE A 122 23.88 -24.07 -33.93
CA ILE A 122 22.50 -23.59 -33.86
C ILE A 122 21.79 -24.16 -32.63
N ILE A 123 21.98 -25.47 -32.36
CA ILE A 123 21.38 -26.13 -31.20
C ILE A 123 21.91 -25.51 -29.90
N GLU A 124 23.22 -25.28 -29.82
CA GLU A 124 23.87 -24.61 -28.68
C GLU A 124 23.30 -23.20 -28.46
N SER A 125 23.29 -22.35 -29.50
CA SER A 125 22.75 -20.99 -29.39
C SER A 125 21.26 -20.99 -29.04
N GLY A 126 20.44 -21.87 -29.63
CA GLY A 126 19.02 -21.97 -29.30
C GLY A 126 18.76 -22.44 -27.86
N ALA A 127 19.59 -23.34 -27.33
CA ALA A 127 19.52 -23.76 -25.94
C ALA A 127 19.92 -22.63 -24.98
N GLN A 128 20.95 -21.85 -25.33
CA GLN A 128 21.37 -20.68 -24.56
C GLN A 128 20.29 -19.59 -24.54
N GLU A 129 19.68 -19.27 -25.68
CA GLU A 129 18.58 -18.31 -25.76
C GLU A 129 17.41 -18.74 -24.87
N LEU A 130 17.01 -20.01 -24.90
CA LEU A 130 15.95 -20.52 -24.04
C LEU A 130 16.29 -20.39 -22.55
N GLN A 131 17.52 -20.76 -22.17
CA GLN A 131 17.99 -20.60 -20.79
C GLN A 131 18.01 -19.13 -20.35
N ALA A 132 18.40 -18.21 -21.23
CA ALA A 132 18.38 -16.78 -20.96
C ALA A 132 16.95 -16.28 -20.72
N LEU A 133 15.98 -16.71 -21.54
CA LEU A 133 14.57 -16.33 -21.35
C LEU A 133 13.97 -16.91 -20.07
N GLU A 134 14.25 -18.17 -19.74
CA GLU A 134 13.79 -18.76 -18.48
C GLU A 134 14.40 -18.07 -17.26
N ALA A 135 15.70 -17.74 -17.33
CA ALA A 135 16.37 -16.98 -16.30
C ALA A 135 15.77 -15.57 -16.17
N TYR A 136 15.43 -14.92 -17.29
CA TYR A 136 14.80 -13.61 -17.32
C TYR A 136 13.46 -13.60 -16.58
N ILE A 137 12.60 -14.58 -16.90
CA ILE A 137 11.29 -14.75 -16.25
C ILE A 137 11.47 -14.98 -14.74
N ARG A 138 12.43 -15.81 -14.35
CA ARG A 138 12.68 -16.12 -12.93
C ARG A 138 13.23 -14.91 -12.18
N ALA A 139 14.14 -14.15 -12.79
CA ALA A 139 14.68 -12.92 -12.21
C ALA A 139 13.56 -11.91 -11.96
N GLY A 140 12.70 -11.68 -12.96
CA GLY A 140 11.54 -10.80 -12.80
C GLY A 140 10.57 -11.26 -11.71
N ALA A 141 10.32 -12.56 -11.59
CA ALA A 141 9.47 -13.11 -10.52
C ALA A 141 10.08 -12.90 -9.12
N ALA A 142 11.40 -13.10 -8.98
CA ALA A 142 12.11 -12.87 -7.73
C ALA A 142 12.12 -11.38 -7.32
N ASP A 143 12.31 -10.48 -8.29
CA ASP A 143 12.25 -9.04 -8.04
C ASP A 143 10.86 -8.59 -7.61
N VAL A 144 9.80 -9.12 -8.24
CA VAL A 144 8.41 -8.88 -7.82
C VAL A 144 8.18 -9.36 -6.40
N GLU A 145 8.58 -10.60 -6.06
CA GLU A 145 8.44 -11.16 -4.71
C GLU A 145 9.17 -10.32 -3.66
N LYS A 146 10.37 -9.86 -3.99
CA LYS A 146 11.15 -8.99 -3.10
C LYS A 146 10.44 -7.66 -2.87
N VAL A 147 10.01 -6.99 -3.93
CA VAL A 147 9.35 -5.68 -3.83
C VAL A 147 8.02 -5.79 -3.08
N THR A 148 7.22 -6.83 -3.33
CA THR A 148 5.96 -7.04 -2.62
C THR A 148 6.19 -7.31 -1.14
N THR A 149 7.16 -8.17 -0.80
CA THR A 149 7.50 -8.47 0.60
C THR A 149 7.99 -7.22 1.35
N GLU A 150 8.86 -6.42 0.73
CA GLU A 150 9.32 -5.16 1.32
C GLU A 150 8.18 -4.14 1.48
N ALA A 151 7.27 -4.06 0.51
CA ALA A 151 6.11 -3.17 0.58
C ALA A 151 5.15 -3.58 1.72
N ASP A 152 4.83 -4.87 1.84
CA ASP A 152 3.95 -5.40 2.90
C ASP A 152 4.53 -5.12 4.30
N GLN A 153 5.84 -5.28 4.47
CA GLN A 153 6.51 -4.94 5.72
C GLN A 153 6.37 -3.45 6.07
N ARG A 154 6.54 -2.55 5.09
CA ARG A 154 6.38 -1.11 5.30
C ARG A 154 4.93 -0.72 5.58
N ILE A 155 3.96 -1.34 4.89
CA ILE A 155 2.54 -1.12 5.15
C ILE A 155 2.22 -1.45 6.61
N LYS A 156 2.65 -2.61 7.08
CA LYS A 156 2.44 -3.03 8.48
C LYS A 156 3.07 -2.05 9.48
N GLN A 157 4.28 -1.56 9.21
CA GLN A 157 4.92 -0.55 10.06
C GLN A 157 4.08 0.74 10.15
N TYR A 158 3.57 1.23 9.02
CA TYR A 158 2.72 2.42 9.02
C TYR A 158 1.37 2.20 9.70
N GLU A 159 0.77 1.01 9.57
CA GLU A 159 -0.45 0.66 10.29
C GLU A 159 -0.24 0.71 11.81
N ASP A 160 0.88 0.17 12.31
CA ASP A 160 1.25 0.23 13.73
C ASP A 160 1.47 1.67 14.20
N GLU A 161 2.08 2.53 13.38
CA GLU A 161 2.27 3.96 13.68
C GLU A 161 0.93 4.70 13.73
N ILE A 162 0.04 4.45 12.77
CA ILE A 162 -1.31 5.02 12.76
C ILE A 162 -2.08 4.61 14.02
N ALA A 163 -1.98 3.35 14.44
CA ALA A 163 -2.61 2.87 15.66
C ALA A 163 -2.09 3.61 16.90
N LYS A 164 -0.77 3.79 17.01
CA LYS A 164 -0.15 4.58 18.11
C LYS A 164 -0.62 6.03 18.12
N LEU A 165 -0.68 6.68 16.95
CA LEU A 165 -1.15 8.06 16.83
C LEU A 165 -2.62 8.20 17.24
N LYS A 166 -3.48 7.24 16.88
CA LYS A 166 -4.88 7.23 17.33
C LYS A 166 -5.01 7.14 18.86
N ILE A 167 -4.18 6.33 19.51
CA ILE A 167 -4.14 6.24 20.98
C ILE A 167 -3.77 7.60 21.59
N VAL A 168 -2.72 8.25 21.08
CA VAL A 168 -2.31 9.58 21.57
C VAL A 168 -3.42 10.61 21.36
N MET A 169 -4.08 10.59 20.20
CA MET A 169 -5.20 11.49 19.90
C MET A 169 -6.34 11.31 20.91
N GLN A 170 -6.74 10.06 21.19
CA GLN A 170 -7.79 9.78 22.16
C GLN A 170 -7.39 10.23 23.56
N GLN A 171 -6.15 9.97 23.99
CA GLN A 171 -5.63 10.43 25.28
C GLN A 171 -5.73 11.95 25.42
N ARG A 172 -5.38 12.71 24.38
CA ARG A 172 -5.49 14.17 24.40
C ARG A 172 -6.93 14.67 24.50
N VAL A 173 -7.86 14.01 23.82
CA VAL A 173 -9.29 14.32 23.93
C VAL A 173 -9.77 14.05 25.36
N ASP A 174 -9.42 12.91 25.95
CA ASP A 174 -9.81 12.54 27.30
C ASP A 174 -9.22 13.51 28.35
N GLU A 175 -7.95 13.89 28.19
CA GLU A 175 -7.29 14.91 29.02
C GLU A 175 -8.03 16.25 28.94
N GLN A 176 -8.33 16.72 27.73
CA GLN A 176 -9.03 17.99 27.52
C GLN A 176 -10.43 17.98 28.15
N ASN A 177 -11.15 16.86 28.03
CA ASN A 177 -12.47 16.69 28.65
C ASN A 177 -12.39 16.77 30.18
N LYS A 178 -11.37 16.14 30.79
CA LYS A 178 -11.13 16.22 32.24
C LYS A 178 -10.78 17.63 32.71
N VAL A 179 -9.95 18.35 31.93
CA VAL A 179 -9.63 19.76 32.20
C VAL A 179 -10.90 20.61 32.14
N MET A 180 -11.71 20.44 31.09
CA MET A 180 -12.96 21.17 30.94
C MET A 180 -13.92 20.91 32.11
N ALA A 181 -14.11 19.65 32.50
CA ALA A 181 -14.96 19.30 33.63
C ALA A 181 -14.46 19.93 34.95
N SER A 182 -13.15 19.87 35.20
CA SER A 182 -12.53 20.45 36.39
C SER A 182 -12.68 21.98 36.43
N CYS A 183 -12.42 22.65 35.31
CA CYS A 183 -12.60 24.09 35.17
C CYS A 183 -14.07 24.51 35.34
N ASN A 184 -15.01 23.77 34.75
CA ASN A 184 -16.44 24.04 34.89
C ASN A 184 -16.90 23.87 36.34
N SER A 185 -16.47 22.81 37.02
CA SER A 185 -16.75 22.60 38.45
C SER A 185 -16.24 23.78 39.28
N LYS A 186 -14.99 24.21 39.05
CA LYS A 186 -14.43 25.35 39.76
C LYS A 186 -15.13 26.68 39.44
N LYS A 187 -15.52 26.88 38.18
CA LYS A 187 -16.29 28.05 37.74
C LYS A 187 -17.61 28.15 38.51
N LEU A 188 -18.32 27.03 38.71
CA LEU A 188 -19.56 27.01 39.48
C LEU A 188 -19.33 27.36 40.96
N GLU A 189 -18.24 26.90 41.58
CA GLU A 189 -17.89 27.30 42.95
C GLU A 189 -17.62 28.80 43.06
N VAL A 190 -16.81 29.35 42.15
CA VAL A 190 -16.50 30.78 42.12
C VAL A 190 -17.76 31.60 41.83
N GLN A 191 -18.63 31.11 40.95
CA GLN A 191 -19.92 31.74 40.67
C GLN A 191 -20.77 31.88 41.92
N LYS A 192 -20.85 30.86 42.78
CA LYS A 192 -21.58 30.98 44.07
C LYS A 192 -21.06 32.13 44.94
N VAL A 193 -19.74 32.35 44.95
CA VAL A 193 -19.14 33.47 45.68
C VAL A 193 -19.55 34.80 45.07
N LEU A 194 -19.54 34.92 43.74
CA LEU A 194 -19.96 36.15 43.06
C LEU A 194 -21.46 36.41 43.23
N GLU A 195 -22.29 35.37 43.17
CA GLU A 195 -23.75 35.46 43.39
C GLU A 195 -24.09 35.94 44.79
N PHE A 196 -23.34 35.54 45.81
CA PHE A 196 -23.51 36.02 47.19
C PHE A 196 -23.41 37.55 47.30
N PHE A 197 -22.54 38.20 46.52
CA PHE A 197 -22.39 39.66 46.52
C PHE A 197 -23.41 40.39 45.62
N GLY A 198 -24.15 39.65 44.79
CA GLY A 198 -25.15 40.22 43.89
C GLY A 198 -24.55 40.77 42.59
N GLN A 199 -25.37 40.71 41.53
CA GLN A 199 -24.94 41.00 40.16
C GLN A 199 -24.52 42.46 39.93
N GLU A 200 -25.12 43.42 40.63
CA GLU A 200 -24.82 44.86 40.46
C GLU A 200 -23.42 45.22 40.96
N ALA A 201 -23.03 44.69 42.13
CA ALA A 201 -21.71 44.90 42.69
C ALA A 201 -20.62 44.27 41.81
N VAL A 202 -20.87 43.06 41.31
CA VAL A 202 -19.96 42.36 40.39
C VAL A 202 -19.82 43.12 39.06
N ALA A 203 -20.92 43.57 38.46
CA ALA A 203 -20.89 44.30 37.19
C ALA A 203 -20.14 45.64 37.29
N ARG A 204 -20.27 46.35 38.41
CA ARG A 204 -19.50 47.58 38.67
C ARG A 204 -18.00 47.28 38.72
N VAL A 205 -17.60 46.26 39.50
CA VAL A 205 -16.17 45.88 39.65
C VAL A 205 -15.58 45.37 38.34
N VAL A 206 -16.34 44.62 37.53
CA VAL A 206 -15.88 44.15 36.21
C VAL A 206 -15.55 45.32 35.29
N ARG A 207 -16.41 46.35 35.24
CA ARG A 207 -16.22 47.53 34.38
C ARG A 207 -15.04 48.42 34.82
N GLU A 208 -14.84 48.54 36.13
CA GLU A 208 -13.83 49.43 36.70
C GLU A 208 -12.45 48.77 36.84
N SER A 209 -12.38 47.44 36.79
CA SER A 209 -11.15 46.69 37.02
C SER A 209 -10.30 46.59 35.74
N PRO A 210 -9.06 47.09 35.74
CA PRO A 210 -8.14 46.93 34.61
C PRO A 210 -7.59 45.50 34.46
N LYS A 211 -7.91 44.60 35.40
CA LYS A 211 -7.44 43.20 35.39
C LYS A 211 -8.41 42.25 34.69
N LEU A 212 -9.63 42.69 34.42
CA LEU A 212 -10.68 41.87 33.83
C LEU A 212 -10.86 42.27 32.38
N GLN A 213 -10.92 41.28 31.49
CA GLN A 213 -11.26 41.52 30.09
C GLN A 213 -12.76 41.32 29.93
N GLU A 214 -13.41 42.24 29.23
CA GLU A 214 -14.79 42.03 28.82
C GLU A 214 -14.86 40.84 27.86
N PRO A 215 -15.86 39.97 27.98
CA PRO A 215 -16.01 38.85 27.07
C PRO A 215 -16.20 39.38 25.65
N SER A 216 -15.27 39.03 24.74
CA SER A 216 -15.48 39.23 23.32
C SER A 216 -16.53 38.23 22.85
N HIS A 217 -17.62 38.73 22.28
CA HIS A 217 -18.65 37.91 21.64
C HIS A 217 -18.10 37.15 20.43
#